data_AF-A0A2G9MQM4-F1
#
_entry.id   AF-A0A2G9MQM4-F1
#
_cell.length_a   1.000
_cell.length_b   1.000
_cell.length_c   1.000
_cell.angle_alpha   90.00
_cell.angle_beta   90.00
_cell.angle_gamma   90.00
#
_symmetry.space_group_name_H-M   'P 1'
#
loop_
_entity.id
_entity.type
_entity.pdbx_description
1 polymer ?
#
loop_
_entity_poly.entity_id
_entity_poly.type
_entity_poly.pdbx_seq_one_letter_code
_entity_poly.pdbx_strand_id
1 'polypeptide(L)'
;MPIFGAAPNFNPQGLPLDKIKTMRAQGMDNNQIIQSLQREGYSSSMIFDSMNQVDMPSAEPRQQNFGNEYSMSPPSAPGFSANSYQDRPSFGAQTQPTSVRADSSTEELVEAIIDEKWNDLVRDLNKIVDWKNTTNNRMISLEQRFEDIRREFDKLHSAIISKIDDYDRNITNVGAEVKAMEKVFSKVLPVFTENVSELSRISKDFNKKPVPKKVQQEEQ
;
A
#
# COMPACT_ATOMS: atom_id res chain seq x y z
N MET A 1 36.66 29.84 -6.95
CA MET A 1 35.80 28.70 -6.57
C MET A 1 34.55 28.75 -7.44
N PRO A 2 34.31 27.70 -8.23
CA PRO A 2 33.13 26.89 -8.00
C PRO A 2 33.44 25.38 -8.04
N ILE A 3 32.79 24.64 -7.16
CA ILE A 3 32.88 23.19 -7.00
C ILE A 3 31.88 22.58 -7.99
N PHE A 4 32.38 21.96 -9.05
CA PHE A 4 31.59 21.09 -9.93
C PHE A 4 31.49 19.72 -9.27
N GLY A 5 30.30 19.40 -8.76
CA GLY A 5 29.97 18.06 -8.27
C GLY A 5 29.95 17.07 -9.43
N ALA A 6 30.70 15.97 -9.26
CA ALA A 6 30.76 14.85 -10.18
C ALA A 6 29.35 14.28 -10.44
N ALA A 7 29.06 14.02 -11.72
CA ALA A 7 27.89 13.22 -12.10
C ALA A 7 28.02 11.81 -11.52
N PRO A 8 26.96 11.24 -10.91
CA PRO A 8 27.03 9.87 -10.41
C PRO A 8 27.11 8.90 -11.58
N ASN A 9 28.06 7.96 -11.48
CA ASN A 9 28.25 6.85 -12.40
C ASN A 9 26.96 6.03 -12.53
N PHE A 10 26.41 5.98 -13.74
CA PHE A 10 25.37 5.05 -14.12
C PHE A 10 25.95 3.63 -14.14
N ASN A 11 25.52 2.80 -13.18
CA ASN A 11 25.79 1.37 -13.20
C ASN A 11 24.53 0.65 -13.75
N PRO A 12 24.50 0.20 -15.01
CA PRO A 12 23.31 -0.38 -15.64
C PRO A 12 23.05 -1.85 -15.25
N GLN A 13 23.38 -2.25 -14.02
CA GLN A 13 23.31 -3.66 -13.58
C GLN A 13 22.37 -3.92 -12.40
N GLY A 14 21.24 -3.21 -12.39
CA GLY A 14 20.03 -3.64 -11.68
C GLY A 14 18.86 -3.37 -12.59
N LEU A 15 18.33 -4.38 -13.26
CA LEU A 15 17.14 -4.20 -14.10
C LEU A 15 16.01 -3.68 -13.21
N PRO A 16 15.39 -2.52 -13.51
CA PRO A 16 14.31 -1.96 -12.71
C PRO A 16 13.18 -2.99 -12.51
N LEU A 17 13.01 -3.88 -13.49
CA LEU A 17 12.12 -5.02 -13.46
C LEU A 17 12.27 -5.92 -12.21
N ASP A 18 13.49 -6.34 -11.89
CA ASP A 18 13.72 -7.27 -10.76
C ASP A 18 13.47 -6.58 -9.42
N LYS A 19 13.76 -5.28 -9.35
CA LYS A 19 13.52 -4.48 -8.16
C LYS A 19 12.03 -4.23 -7.95
N ILE A 20 11.29 -3.96 -9.02
CA ILE A 20 9.83 -3.84 -9.00
C ILE A 20 9.19 -5.16 -8.54
N LYS A 21 9.62 -6.31 -9.10
CA LYS A 21 9.12 -7.63 -8.69
C LYS A 21 9.34 -7.87 -7.19
N THR A 22 10.51 -7.52 -6.69
CA THR A 22 10.86 -7.67 -5.28
C THR A 22 10.02 -6.76 -4.38
N MET A 23 9.91 -5.47 -4.73
CA MET A 23 9.12 -4.50 -3.94
C MET A 23 7.63 -4.83 -3.95
N ARG A 24 7.12 -5.32 -5.07
CA ARG A 24 5.74 -5.79 -5.19
C ARG A 24 5.49 -7.06 -4.38
N ALA A 25 6.42 -8.01 -4.37
CA ALA A 25 6.35 -9.19 -3.50
C ALA A 25 6.37 -8.83 -2.00
N GLN A 26 6.97 -7.69 -1.64
CA GLN A 26 6.94 -7.12 -0.30
C GLN A 26 5.64 -6.35 0.02
N GLY A 27 4.69 -6.27 -0.93
CA GLY A 27 3.41 -5.60 -0.74
C GLY A 27 3.46 -4.07 -0.84
N MET A 28 4.53 -3.49 -1.40
CA MET A 28 4.58 -2.04 -1.65
C MET A 28 3.61 -1.63 -2.76
N ASP A 29 2.98 -0.47 -2.58
CA ASP A 29 2.10 0.12 -3.59
C ASP A 29 2.90 0.64 -4.80
N ASN A 30 2.28 0.63 -5.98
CA ASN A 30 2.90 1.10 -7.23
C ASN A 30 3.45 2.53 -7.11
N ASN A 31 2.78 3.42 -6.36
CA ASN A 31 3.28 4.79 -6.14
C ASN A 31 4.54 4.82 -5.26
N GLN A 32 4.63 3.94 -4.26
CA GLN A 32 5.80 3.83 -3.38
C GLN A 32 7.01 3.27 -4.15
N ILE A 33 6.76 2.30 -5.02
CA ILE A 33 7.77 1.71 -5.91
C ILE A 33 8.34 2.78 -6.86
N ILE A 34 7.46 3.57 -7.49
CA ILE A 34 7.87 4.68 -8.37
C ILE A 34 8.74 5.69 -7.62
N GLN A 35 8.33 6.10 -6.41
CA GLN A 35 9.12 7.04 -5.60
C GLN A 35 10.47 6.46 -5.17
N SER A 36 10.55 5.17 -4.83
CA SER A 36 11.82 4.52 -4.48
C SER A 36 12.75 4.47 -5.68
N LEU A 37 12.25 4.09 -6.86
CA LEU A 37 13.05 4.00 -8.08
C LEU A 37 13.50 5.37 -8.60
N GLN A 38 12.65 6.39 -8.47
CA GLN A 38 13.05 7.77 -8.80
C GLN A 38 14.17 8.28 -7.89
N ARG A 39 14.12 7.96 -6.57
CA ARG A 39 15.21 8.30 -5.63
C ARG A 39 16.51 7.57 -5.95
N GLU A 40 16.41 6.38 -6.54
CA GLU A 40 17.55 5.59 -7.02
C GLU A 40 18.07 6.04 -8.39
N GLY A 41 17.43 7.04 -9.02
CA GLY A 41 17.89 7.65 -10.26
C GLY A 41 17.34 7.01 -11.53
N TYR A 42 16.36 6.11 -11.44
CA TYR A 42 15.72 5.55 -12.61
C TYR A 42 14.79 6.57 -13.28
N SER A 43 14.83 6.60 -14.61
CA SER A 43 13.94 7.46 -15.39
C SER A 43 12.50 6.96 -15.33
N SER A 44 11.54 7.88 -15.34
CA SER A 44 10.11 7.53 -15.32
C SER A 44 9.74 6.57 -16.45
N SER A 45 10.29 6.74 -17.66
CA SER A 45 10.03 5.85 -18.79
C SER A 45 10.47 4.40 -18.52
N MET A 46 11.66 4.20 -17.97
CA MET A 46 12.15 2.86 -17.60
C MET A 46 11.32 2.22 -16.48
N ILE A 47 10.88 3.02 -15.51
CA ILE A 47 10.03 2.57 -14.41
C ILE A 47 8.68 2.08 -14.96
N PHE A 48 8.02 2.88 -15.81
CA PHE A 48 6.73 2.52 -16.39
C PHE A 48 6.80 1.30 -17.32
N ASP A 49 7.82 1.22 -18.16
CA ASP A 49 8.04 0.08 -19.06
C ASP A 49 8.24 -1.22 -18.26
N SER A 50 9.07 -1.16 -17.23
CA SER A 50 9.30 -2.29 -16.34
C SER A 50 8.05 -2.66 -15.53
N MET A 51 7.26 -1.69 -15.08
CA MET A 51 6.02 -1.92 -14.32
C MET A 51 4.98 -2.67 -15.15
N ASN A 52 4.77 -2.22 -16.39
CA ASN A 52 3.89 -2.89 -17.34
C ASN A 52 4.36 -4.32 -17.65
N GLN A 53 5.67 -4.54 -17.69
CA GLN A 53 6.25 -5.86 -17.95
C GLN A 53 6.09 -6.82 -16.77
N VAL A 54 6.02 -6.34 -15.51
CA VAL A 54 5.69 -7.20 -14.35
C VAL A 54 4.19 -7.49 -14.26
N ASP A 55 3.34 -6.55 -14.70
CA ASP A 55 1.87 -6.72 -14.71
C ASP A 55 1.37 -7.60 -15.86
N MET A 56 2.20 -7.84 -16.88
CA MET A 56 1.89 -8.89 -17.84
C MET A 56 1.99 -10.25 -17.15
N PRO A 57 0.91 -11.04 -17.11
CA PRO A 57 0.98 -12.40 -16.61
C PRO A 57 2.01 -13.13 -17.46
N SER A 58 3.06 -13.60 -16.78
CA SER A 58 4.08 -14.44 -17.38
C SER A 58 3.39 -15.71 -17.84
N ALA A 59 2.99 -15.77 -19.11
CA ALA A 59 2.77 -17.03 -19.78
C ALA A 59 4.11 -17.77 -19.68
N GLU A 60 4.09 -18.87 -18.94
CA GLU A 60 5.24 -19.71 -18.62
C GLU A 60 6.13 -19.95 -19.86
N PRO A 61 7.45 -20.14 -19.66
CA PRO A 61 8.32 -20.59 -20.74
C PRO A 61 7.97 -22.05 -21.07
N ARG A 62 7.06 -22.26 -22.03
CA ARG A 62 7.01 -23.54 -22.73
C ARG A 62 8.29 -23.67 -23.55
N GLN A 63 9.25 -24.39 -22.99
CA GLN A 63 10.21 -25.13 -23.81
C GLN A 63 9.41 -26.04 -24.75
N GLN A 64 9.29 -25.63 -26.00
CA GLN A 64 9.04 -26.55 -27.11
C GLN A 64 9.81 -26.06 -28.32
N ASN A 65 10.98 -26.67 -28.46
CA ASN A 65 11.70 -26.89 -29.70
C ASN A 65 10.72 -27.33 -30.81
N PHE A 66 10.49 -26.48 -31.82
CA PHE A 66 10.25 -26.88 -33.21
C PHE A 66 10.59 -25.69 -34.11
N GLY A 67 11.44 -25.94 -35.11
CA GLY A 67 11.87 -24.97 -36.10
C GLY A 67 10.76 -24.57 -37.09
N ASN A 68 11.20 -23.75 -38.03
CA ASN A 68 10.47 -23.09 -39.13
C ASN A 68 9.82 -21.77 -38.69
N GLU A 69 10.46 -20.65 -39.02
CA GLU A 69 10.35 -19.95 -40.32
C GLU A 69 9.32 -18.83 -40.14
N TYR A 70 9.80 -17.60 -40.36
CA TYR A 70 9.11 -16.38 -40.83
C TYR A 70 9.81 -15.17 -40.22
N SER A 71 10.83 -14.73 -40.95
CA SER A 71 11.48 -13.42 -40.82
C SER A 71 10.46 -12.33 -41.15
N MET A 72 10.19 -11.43 -40.20
CA MET A 72 9.46 -10.19 -40.48
C MET A 72 10.46 -9.03 -40.63
N SER A 73 10.50 -8.48 -41.84
CA SER A 73 11.36 -7.39 -42.29
C SER A 73 11.04 -6.06 -41.61
N PRO A 74 12.03 -5.18 -41.38
CA PRO A 74 11.82 -3.80 -40.96
C PRO A 74 11.31 -2.93 -42.13
N PRO A 75 10.47 -1.90 -41.88
CA PRO A 75 10.02 -0.98 -42.92
C PRO A 75 11.14 0.01 -43.31
N SER A 76 11.41 0.06 -44.61
CA SER A 76 12.38 0.90 -45.28
C SER A 76 11.92 2.36 -45.41
N ALA A 77 12.87 3.28 -45.26
CA ALA A 77 12.72 4.71 -45.54
C ALA A 77 12.59 4.99 -47.06
N PRO A 78 11.96 6.10 -47.48
CA PRO A 78 11.85 6.46 -48.90
C PRO A 78 13.18 7.01 -49.44
N GLY A 79 13.73 6.32 -50.44
CA GLY A 79 14.91 6.73 -51.20
C GLY A 79 14.55 7.63 -52.39
N PHE A 80 15.32 8.71 -52.55
CA PHE A 80 15.38 9.55 -53.74
C PHE A 80 15.87 8.72 -54.95
N SER A 81 15.17 8.83 -56.08
CA SER A 81 15.59 8.23 -57.35
C SER A 81 15.99 9.32 -58.35
N ALA A 82 17.25 9.29 -58.74
CA ALA A 82 17.82 10.08 -59.82
C ALA A 82 17.43 9.46 -61.17
N ASN A 83 16.89 10.27 -62.08
CA ASN A 83 16.53 9.83 -63.43
C ASN A 83 17.56 10.33 -64.44
N SER A 84 18.05 9.38 -65.24
CA SER A 84 19.06 9.54 -66.28
C SER A 84 18.48 10.12 -67.57
N TYR A 85 19.32 10.88 -68.27
CA TYR A 85 19.04 11.51 -69.56
C TYR A 85 18.98 10.48 -70.69
N GLN A 86 17.95 10.55 -71.53
CA GLN A 86 18.07 10.13 -72.93
C GLN A 86 17.21 11.01 -73.84
N ASP A 87 17.90 11.50 -74.87
CA ASP A 87 17.52 12.51 -75.84
C ASP A 87 16.77 11.90 -77.03
N ARG A 88 15.68 12.55 -77.49
CA ARG A 88 15.17 12.44 -78.87
C ARG A 88 14.21 13.60 -79.22
N PRO A 89 14.34 14.23 -80.41
CA PRO A 89 13.60 15.46 -80.73
C PRO A 89 12.34 15.31 -81.62
N SER A 90 11.46 16.31 -81.44
CA SER A 90 10.51 16.96 -82.38
C SER A 90 9.21 16.26 -82.78
N PHE A 91 8.05 16.84 -82.42
CA PHE A 91 7.24 17.74 -83.28
C PHE A 91 5.91 18.15 -82.60
N GLY A 92 5.50 19.41 -82.75
CA GLY A 92 4.09 19.80 -82.89
C GLY A 92 3.28 20.22 -81.64
N ALA A 93 3.20 21.53 -81.44
CA ALA A 93 2.12 22.35 -80.86
C ALA A 93 0.94 21.68 -80.12
N GLN A 94 0.66 22.11 -78.88
CA GLN A 94 -0.42 23.06 -78.58
C GLN A 94 -0.33 23.48 -77.10
N THR A 95 -0.17 24.77 -76.85
CA THR A 95 -0.28 25.36 -75.52
C THR A 95 -1.73 25.34 -75.07
N GLN A 96 -2.01 24.60 -74.00
CA GLN A 96 -3.20 24.77 -73.20
C GLN A 96 -2.73 24.88 -71.73
N PRO A 97 -3.00 25.98 -71.03
CA PRO A 97 -2.71 26.05 -69.61
C PRO A 97 -3.74 25.17 -68.90
N THR A 98 -3.36 23.94 -68.56
CA THR A 98 -4.11 23.14 -67.59
C THR A 98 -3.91 23.79 -66.24
N SER A 99 -4.77 24.75 -65.94
CA SER A 99 -5.02 25.23 -64.60
C SER A 99 -5.37 24.03 -63.72
N VAL A 100 -4.48 23.75 -62.77
CA VAL A 100 -4.76 23.29 -61.40
C VAL A 100 -6.20 22.80 -61.20
N ARG A 101 -6.42 21.50 -61.41
CA ARG A 101 -7.68 20.82 -61.04
C ARG A 101 -7.44 19.64 -60.08
N ALA A 102 -6.29 19.65 -59.41
CA ALA A 102 -5.92 18.64 -58.43
C ALA A 102 -6.13 19.09 -56.97
N ASP A 103 -6.36 20.38 -56.70
CA ASP A 103 -6.49 20.89 -55.31
C ASP A 103 -7.87 20.60 -54.69
N SER A 104 -8.97 20.71 -55.44
CA SER A 104 -10.32 20.67 -54.85
C SER A 104 -10.70 19.33 -54.22
N SER A 105 -10.26 18.21 -54.78
CA SER A 105 -10.62 16.88 -54.25
C SER A 105 -9.72 16.46 -53.07
N THR A 106 -8.52 17.02 -52.98
CA THR A 106 -7.67 16.87 -51.79
C THR A 106 -8.05 17.85 -50.69
N GLU A 107 -8.49 19.08 -51.02
CA GLU A 107 -9.04 20.02 -50.04
C GLU A 107 -10.33 19.51 -49.41
N GLU A 108 -11.29 19.02 -50.19
CA GLU A 108 -12.54 18.47 -49.65
C GLU A 108 -12.30 17.23 -48.75
N LEU A 109 -11.35 16.37 -49.15
CA LEU A 109 -10.98 15.19 -48.38
C LEU A 109 -10.18 15.57 -47.11
N VAL A 110 -9.39 16.64 -47.16
CA VAL A 110 -8.69 17.19 -45.99
C VAL A 110 -9.67 17.89 -45.04
N GLU A 111 -10.64 18.64 -45.54
CA GLU A 111 -11.64 19.36 -44.73
C GLU A 111 -12.56 18.37 -43.98
N ALA A 112 -13.02 17.32 -44.68
CA ALA A 112 -13.80 16.25 -44.06
C ALA A 112 -13.01 15.47 -42.98
N ILE A 113 -11.71 15.21 -43.21
CA ILE A 113 -10.84 14.56 -42.22
C ILE A 113 -10.59 15.48 -41.02
N ILE A 114 -10.40 16.79 -41.25
CA ILE A 114 -10.20 17.76 -40.17
C ILE A 114 -11.45 17.86 -39.29
N ASP A 115 -12.65 17.92 -39.88
CA ASP A 115 -13.90 17.98 -39.12
C ASP A 115 -14.17 16.70 -38.32
N GLU A 116 -13.89 15.52 -38.90
CA GLU A 116 -14.01 14.24 -38.18
C GLU A 116 -13.07 14.23 -36.96
N LYS A 117 -11.79 14.57 -37.16
CA LYS A 117 -10.79 14.59 -36.08
C LYS A 117 -11.04 15.68 -35.05
N TRP A 118 -11.58 16.83 -35.47
CA TRP A 118 -11.96 17.89 -34.54
C TRP A 118 -13.11 17.45 -33.64
N ASN A 119 -14.13 16.80 -34.20
CA ASN A 119 -15.26 16.28 -33.43
C ASN A 119 -14.83 15.18 -32.44
N ASP A 120 -13.94 14.27 -32.85
CA ASP A 120 -13.36 13.26 -31.96
C ASP A 120 -12.57 13.91 -30.80
N LEU A 121 -11.74 14.91 -31.11
CA LEU A 121 -10.96 15.64 -30.11
C LEU A 121 -11.87 16.37 -29.12
N VAL A 122 -12.91 17.05 -29.59
CA VAL A 122 -13.90 17.72 -28.72
C VAL A 122 -14.60 16.71 -27.82
N ARG A 123 -14.93 15.52 -28.35
CA ARG A 123 -15.54 14.45 -27.56
C ARG A 123 -14.62 13.96 -26.45
N ASP A 124 -13.34 13.79 -26.73
CA ASP A 124 -12.38 13.35 -25.73
C ASP A 124 -12.05 14.45 -24.71
N LEU A 125 -12.03 15.72 -25.11
CA LEU A 125 -11.95 16.85 -24.17
C LEU A 125 -13.14 16.86 -23.20
N ASN A 126 -14.36 16.62 -23.69
CA ASN A 126 -15.54 16.54 -22.81
C ASN A 126 -15.40 15.40 -21.80
N LYS A 127 -14.91 14.22 -22.21
CA LYS A 127 -14.64 13.12 -21.28
C LYS A 127 -13.59 13.49 -20.23
N ILE A 128 -12.55 14.23 -20.61
CA ILE A 128 -11.51 14.69 -19.67
C ILE A 128 -12.10 15.69 -18.68
N VAL A 129 -12.98 16.59 -19.13
CA VAL A 129 -13.70 17.53 -18.25
C VAL A 129 -14.58 16.78 -17.25
N ASP A 130 -15.34 15.78 -17.71
CA ASP A 130 -16.19 14.97 -16.84
C ASP A 130 -15.37 14.17 -15.83
N TRP A 131 -14.27 13.58 -16.27
CA TRP A 131 -13.33 12.88 -15.40
C TRP A 131 -12.68 13.83 -14.39
N LYS A 132 -12.28 15.04 -14.80
CA LYS A 132 -11.74 16.07 -13.92
C LYS A 132 -12.78 16.45 -12.85
N ASN A 133 -14.02 16.71 -13.25
CA ASN A 133 -15.10 17.07 -12.34
C ASN A 133 -15.38 15.93 -11.34
N THR A 134 -15.43 14.69 -11.82
CA THR A 134 -15.61 13.50 -10.98
C THR A 134 -14.45 13.34 -9.98
N THR A 135 -13.21 13.55 -10.42
CA THR A 135 -12.02 13.45 -9.57
C THR A 135 -11.99 14.56 -8.54
N ASN A 136 -12.35 15.79 -8.92
CA ASN A 136 -12.44 16.91 -7.99
C ASN A 136 -13.50 16.66 -6.91
N ASN A 137 -14.66 16.13 -7.29
CA ASN A 137 -15.71 15.76 -6.33
C ASN A 137 -15.25 14.64 -5.38
N ARG A 138 -14.52 13.64 -5.91
CA ARG A 138 -13.91 12.59 -5.07
C ARG A 138 -12.89 13.17 -4.09
N MET A 139 -12.05 14.11 -4.53
CA MET A 139 -11.06 14.78 -3.67
C MET A 139 -11.74 15.52 -2.53
N ILE A 140 -12.77 16.32 -2.81
CA ILE A 140 -13.56 17.02 -1.79
C ILE A 140 -14.18 16.02 -0.80
N SER A 141 -14.70 14.89 -1.29
CA SER A 141 -15.26 13.86 -0.41
C SER A 141 -14.21 13.16 0.45
N LEU A 142 -12.97 13.00 -0.05
CA LEU A 142 -11.86 12.44 0.71
C LEU A 142 -11.41 13.41 1.81
N GLU A 143 -11.29 14.70 1.49
CA GLU A 143 -10.98 15.74 2.47
C GLU A 143 -12.00 15.77 3.61
N GLN A 144 -13.29 15.68 3.29
CA GLN A 144 -14.36 15.58 4.30
C GLN A 144 -14.21 14.33 5.17
N ARG A 145 -13.97 13.17 4.56
CA ARG A 145 -13.74 11.92 5.31
C ARG A 145 -12.50 12.00 6.21
N PHE A 146 -11.43 12.66 5.78
CA PHE A 146 -10.25 12.87 6.60
C PHE A 146 -10.54 13.75 7.81
N GLU A 147 -11.31 14.82 7.63
CA GLU A 147 -11.76 15.67 8.73
C GLU A 147 -12.66 14.91 9.71
N ASP A 148 -13.56 14.06 9.21
CA ASP A 148 -14.41 13.21 10.05
C ASP A 148 -13.58 12.18 10.83
N ILE A 149 -12.64 11.49 10.17
CA ILE A 149 -11.71 10.55 10.82
C ILE A 149 -10.90 11.25 11.91
N ARG A 150 -10.41 12.47 11.64
CA ARG A 150 -9.67 13.27 12.64
C ARG A 150 -10.55 13.54 13.87
N ARG A 151 -11.80 13.96 13.66
CA ARG A 151 -12.75 14.22 14.75
C ARG A 151 -13.10 12.97 15.54
N GLU A 152 -13.28 11.84 14.87
CA GLU A 152 -13.52 10.55 15.52
C GLU A 152 -12.31 10.08 16.32
N PHE A 153 -11.10 10.27 15.78
CA PHE A 153 -9.85 9.98 16.49
C PHE A 153 -9.69 10.83 17.75
N ASP A 154 -9.96 12.14 17.67
CA ASP A 154 -9.91 13.03 18.84
C ASP A 154 -10.90 12.60 19.93
N LYS A 155 -12.12 12.21 19.53
CA LYS A 155 -13.13 11.66 20.45
C LYS A 155 -12.67 10.35 21.09
N LEU A 156 -12.12 9.44 20.29
CA LEU A 156 -11.60 8.16 20.78
C LEU A 156 -10.44 8.39 21.76
N HIS A 157 -9.52 9.30 21.44
CA HIS A 157 -8.41 9.65 22.31
C HIS A 157 -8.90 10.19 23.66
N SER A 158 -9.89 11.11 23.64
CA SER A 158 -10.51 11.63 24.86
C SER A 158 -11.20 10.52 25.67
N ALA A 159 -11.94 9.63 25.02
CA ALA A 159 -12.61 8.50 25.68
C ALA A 159 -11.60 7.53 26.31
N ILE A 160 -10.48 7.26 25.63
CA ILE A 160 -9.39 6.41 26.16
C ILE A 160 -8.76 7.07 27.38
N ILE A 161 -8.45 8.37 27.34
CA ILE A 161 -7.91 9.09 28.51
C ILE A 161 -8.87 9.00 29.70
N SER A 162 -10.15 9.30 29.48
CA SER A 162 -11.16 9.18 30.55
C SER A 162 -11.23 7.77 31.12
N LYS A 163 -11.12 6.74 30.26
CA LYS A 163 -11.14 5.36 30.71
C LYS A 163 -9.88 5.01 31.52
N ILE A 164 -8.71 5.51 31.11
CA ILE A 164 -7.45 5.34 31.84
C ILE A 164 -7.54 6.03 33.21
N ASP A 165 -8.09 7.24 33.28
CA ASP A 165 -8.31 7.95 34.55
C ASP A 165 -9.24 7.18 35.49
N ASP A 166 -10.33 6.60 34.96
CA ASP A 166 -11.21 5.72 35.73
C ASP A 166 -10.48 4.46 36.22
N TYR A 167 -9.61 3.87 35.38
CA TYR A 167 -8.77 2.73 35.75
C TYR A 167 -7.78 3.10 36.85
N ASP A 168 -7.11 4.26 36.76
CA ASP A 168 -6.16 4.73 37.78
C ASP A 168 -6.83 4.93 39.14
N ARG A 169 -8.02 5.55 39.14
CA ARG A 169 -8.86 5.67 40.34
C ARG A 169 -9.25 4.30 40.90
N ASN A 170 -9.68 3.37 40.05
CA ASN A 170 -10.07 2.03 40.49
C ASN A 170 -8.87 1.27 41.07
N ILE A 171 -7.69 1.34 40.45
CA ILE A 171 -6.46 0.73 40.97
C ILE A 171 -6.08 1.34 42.32
N THR A 172 -6.21 2.66 42.46
CA THR A 172 -5.95 3.35 43.74
C THR A 172 -6.91 2.88 44.84
N ASN A 173 -8.20 2.75 44.52
CA ASN A 173 -9.21 2.23 45.46
C ASN A 173 -8.92 0.77 45.85
N VAL A 174 -8.62 -0.08 44.87
CA VAL A 174 -8.21 -1.47 45.12
C VAL A 174 -6.95 -1.50 45.98
N GLY A 175 -5.98 -0.60 45.77
CA GLY A 175 -4.80 -0.49 46.63
C GLY A 175 -5.16 -0.16 48.08
N ALA A 176 -6.13 0.72 48.31
CA ALA A 176 -6.62 1.04 49.65
C ALA A 176 -7.34 -0.15 50.31
N GLU A 177 -8.18 -0.86 49.55
CA GLU A 177 -8.85 -2.08 50.02
C GLU A 177 -7.87 -3.21 50.33
N VAL A 178 -6.88 -3.44 49.47
CA VAL A 178 -5.81 -4.42 49.68
C VAL A 178 -5.02 -4.08 50.94
N LYS A 179 -4.72 -2.81 51.18
CA LYS A 179 -4.03 -2.37 52.42
C LYS A 179 -4.90 -2.54 53.67
N ALA A 180 -6.21 -2.32 53.56
CA ALA A 180 -7.14 -2.59 54.65
C ALA A 180 -7.20 -4.10 54.94
N MET A 181 -7.27 -4.93 53.89
CA MET A 181 -7.24 -6.38 53.97
C MET A 181 -5.92 -6.88 54.58
N GLU A 182 -4.78 -6.32 54.18
CA GLU A 182 -3.47 -6.58 54.79
C GLU A 182 -3.52 -6.33 56.30
N LYS A 183 -4.04 -5.17 56.72
CA LYS A 183 -4.17 -4.82 58.15
C LYS A 183 -5.11 -5.77 58.91
N VAL A 184 -6.20 -6.21 58.28
CA VAL A 184 -7.09 -7.22 58.87
C VAL A 184 -6.34 -8.55 59.00
N PHE A 185 -5.61 -8.97 57.97
CA PHE A 185 -4.83 -10.21 57.99
C PHE A 185 -3.74 -10.17 59.06
N SER A 186 -3.02 -9.06 59.22
CA SER A 186 -2.04 -8.87 60.30
C SER A 186 -2.65 -8.98 61.70
N LYS A 187 -3.93 -8.63 61.87
CA LYS A 187 -4.64 -8.79 63.15
C LYS A 187 -5.22 -10.19 63.34
N VAL A 188 -5.67 -10.84 62.27
CA VAL A 188 -6.29 -12.17 62.32
C VAL A 188 -5.24 -13.27 62.48
N LEU A 189 -4.09 -13.17 61.80
CA LEU A 189 -3.02 -14.18 61.88
C LEU A 189 -2.59 -14.50 63.32
N PRO A 190 -2.31 -13.52 64.21
CA PRO A 190 -2.00 -13.79 65.61
C PRO A 190 -3.15 -14.46 66.35
N VAL A 191 -4.38 -13.96 66.21
CA VAL A 191 -5.56 -14.52 66.88
C VAL A 191 -5.82 -15.97 66.46
N PHE A 192 -5.66 -16.28 65.17
CA PHE A 192 -5.78 -17.65 64.67
C PHE A 192 -4.69 -18.55 65.24
N THR A 193 -3.45 -18.05 65.30
CA THR A 193 -2.30 -18.79 65.87
C THR A 193 -2.50 -19.05 67.37
N GLU A 194 -2.94 -18.04 68.12
CA GLU A 194 -3.27 -18.11 69.54
C GLU A 194 -4.36 -19.16 69.78
N ASN A 195 -5.49 -19.05 69.07
CA ASN A 195 -6.64 -19.95 69.18
C ASN A 195 -6.27 -21.41 68.86
N VAL A 196 -5.48 -21.65 67.79
CA VAL A 196 -5.00 -23.00 67.45
C VAL A 196 -4.07 -23.53 68.54
N SER A 197 -3.21 -22.67 69.11
CA SER A 197 -2.32 -23.07 70.20
C SER A 197 -3.07 -23.39 71.50
N GLU A 198 -4.12 -22.63 71.84
CA GLU A 198 -5.01 -22.90 72.97
C GLU A 198 -5.79 -24.20 72.77
N LEU A 199 -6.35 -24.42 71.58
CA LEU A 199 -7.06 -25.65 71.24
C LEU A 199 -6.14 -26.87 71.34
N SER A 200 -4.87 -26.73 70.92
CA SER A 200 -3.84 -27.77 71.09
C SER A 200 -3.55 -28.05 72.57
N ARG A 201 -3.49 -27.02 73.42
CA ARG A 201 -3.31 -27.17 74.88
C ARG A 201 -4.50 -27.87 75.53
N ILE A 202 -5.73 -27.40 75.26
CA ILE A 202 -6.97 -28.00 75.78
C ILE A 202 -7.07 -29.47 75.38
N SER A 203 -6.77 -29.79 74.12
CA SER A 203 -6.76 -31.18 73.64
C SER A 203 -5.72 -32.04 74.37
N LYS A 204 -4.51 -31.52 74.60
CA LYS A 204 -3.46 -32.21 75.39
C LYS A 204 -3.87 -32.43 76.85
N ASP A 205 -4.51 -31.46 77.47
CA ASP A 205 -4.94 -31.54 78.87
C ASP A 205 -6.12 -32.52 79.03
N PHE A 206 -7.03 -32.57 78.06
CA PHE A 206 -8.07 -33.59 78.00
C PHE A 206 -7.47 -35.00 77.85
N ASN A 207 -6.43 -35.15 77.04
CA ASN A 207 -5.77 -36.44 76.83
C ASN A 207 -4.85 -36.85 78.01
N LYS A 208 -4.60 -35.95 78.96
CA LYS A 208 -3.76 -36.19 80.16
C LYS A 208 -4.56 -36.55 81.41
N LYS A 209 -5.88 -36.34 81.48
CA LYS A 209 -6.67 -36.78 82.64
C LYS A 209 -6.74 -38.31 82.64
N PRO A 210 -6.13 -39.02 83.62
CA PRO A 210 -6.26 -40.46 83.70
C PRO A 210 -7.72 -40.80 84.05
N VAL A 211 -8.31 -41.72 83.29
CA VAL A 211 -9.59 -42.33 83.61
C VAL A 211 -9.57 -42.75 85.09
N PRO A 212 -10.48 -42.29 85.95
CA PRO A 212 -10.47 -42.69 87.35
C PRO A 212 -10.69 -44.21 87.39
N LYS A 213 -9.67 -44.94 87.86
CA LYS A 213 -9.78 -46.34 88.23
C LYS A 213 -10.89 -46.42 89.27
N LYS A 214 -12.00 -47.09 88.93
CA LYS A 214 -13.05 -47.45 89.88
C LYS A 214 -12.38 -48.16 91.05
N VAL A 215 -12.34 -47.48 92.19
CA VAL A 215 -11.90 -48.02 93.46
C VAL A 215 -12.95 -49.04 93.89
N GLN A 216 -12.48 -50.26 94.12
CA GLN A 216 -13.19 -51.32 94.82
C GLN A 216 -13.46 -50.86 96.25
N GLN A 217 -14.72 -50.81 96.67
CA GLN A 217 -15.18 -50.89 98.06
C GLN A 217 -16.52 -51.65 97.98
N GLU A 218 -16.57 -52.93 98.30
CA GLU A 218 -16.82 -53.47 99.65
C GLU A 218 -18.00 -52.78 100.33
N GLU A 219 -19.17 -53.40 100.26
CA GLU A 219 -20.06 -53.53 101.41
C GLU A 219 -21.05 -54.69 101.21
N GLN A 220 -20.80 -55.73 102.03
CA GLN A 220 -21.70 -56.68 102.69
C GLN A 220 -22.73 -57.49 101.87
#